data_AF-X1HU98-F1
#
_entry.id   AF-X1HU98-F1
#
_cell.length_a   1.000
_cell.length_b   1.000
_cell.length_c   1.000
_cell.angle_alpha   90.00
_cell.angle_beta   90.00
_cell.angle_gamma   90.00
#
_symmetry.space_group_name_H-M   'P 1'
#
loop_
_entity.id
_entity.type
_entity.pdbx_description
1 polymer ?
#
loop_
_entity_poly.entity_id
_entity_poly.type
_entity_poly.pdbx_seq_one_letter_code
_entity_poly.pdbx_strand_id
1 'polypeptide(L)' 'MRRKAVVNHKLLNLGIALMSAGVVGIIFAVVMEVATGEPVYYLVMKITAGLFGVGGPLVGIAIAKRSKKH' A
#
# COMPACT_ATOMS: atom_id res chain seq x y z
N MET A 1 -31.94 4.07 -2.37
CA MET A 1 -31.21 4.90 -1.39
C MET A 1 -29.70 4.73 -1.60
N ARG A 2 -29.04 5.58 -2.39
CA ARG A 2 -27.58 5.48 -2.66
C ARG A 2 -26.83 6.11 -1.48
N ARG A 3 -26.15 5.29 -0.66
CA ARG A 3 -25.27 5.79 0.41
C ARG A 3 -24.13 6.57 -0.26
N LYS A 4 -24.17 7.90 -0.25
CA LYS A 4 -23.00 8.72 -0.58
C LYS A 4 -21.92 8.37 0.43
N ALA A 5 -20.87 7.68 -0.02
CA ALA A 5 -19.67 7.52 0.78
C ALA A 5 -19.17 8.93 1.08
N VAL A 6 -19.20 9.33 2.35
CA VAL A 6 -18.51 10.55 2.78
C VAL A 6 -17.03 10.24 2.64
N VAL A 7 -16.46 10.71 1.54
CA VAL A 7 -15.05 10.53 1.22
C VAL A 7 -14.26 11.46 2.14
N ASN A 8 -13.64 10.90 3.17
CA ASN A 8 -12.73 11.65 4.01
C ASN A 8 -11.40 11.83 3.25
N HIS A 9 -11.20 13.02 2.68
CA HIS A 9 -10.05 13.34 1.81
C HIS A 9 -8.70 12.98 2.46
N LYS A 10 -8.56 13.07 3.79
CA LYS A 10 -7.33 12.70 4.51
C LYS A 10 -7.03 11.19 4.42
N LEU A 11 -8.05 10.34 4.55
CA LEU A 11 -7.91 8.89 4.49
C LEU A 11 -7.60 8.39 3.07
N LEU A 12 -8.22 9.00 2.06
CA LEU A 12 -7.87 8.69 0.67
C LEU A 12 -6.44 9.10 0.35
N ASN A 13 -6.00 10.29 0.79
CA ASN A 13 -4.63 10.74 0.56
C ASN A 13 -3.61 9.81 1.22
N LEU A 14 -3.93 9.30 2.42
CA LEU A 14 -3.08 8.36 3.15
C LEU A 14 -3.04 6.98 2.47
N GLY A 15 -4.17 6.51 1.94
CA GLY A 15 -4.23 5.27 1.14
C GLY A 15 -3.45 5.38 -0.17
N ILE A 16 -3.58 6.51 -0.88
CA ILE A 16 -2.81 6.79 -2.10
C ILE A 16 -1.32 6.88 -1.78
N ALA A 17 -0.93 7.59 -0.71
CA ALA A 17 0.46 7.69 -0.28
C ALA A 17 1.07 6.32 0.05
N LEU A 18 0.33 5.45 0.76
CA LEU A 18 0.77 4.08 1.07
C LEU A 18 0.93 3.22 -0.19
N MET A 19 -0.02 3.30 -1.15
CA MET A 19 0.12 2.58 -2.43
C MET A 19 1.33 3.08 -3.22
N SER A 20 1.50 4.40 -3.34
CA SER A 20 2.63 5.00 -4.04
C SER A 20 3.97 4.59 -3.43
N ALA A 21 4.09 4.61 -2.10
CA ALA A 21 5.29 4.16 -1.40
C ALA A 21 5.61 2.68 -1.68
N GLY A 22 4.57 1.82 -1.73
CA GLY A 22 4.73 0.41 -2.08
C GLY A 22 5.24 0.19 -3.51
N VAL A 23 4.69 0.92 -4.48
CA VAL A 23 5.13 0.85 -5.88
C VAL A 23 6.60 1.27 -6.02
N VAL A 24 7.00 2.37 -5.38
CA VAL A 24 8.39 2.84 -5.41
C VAL A 24 9.34 1.81 -4.78
N GLY A 25 8.96 1.21 -3.64
CA GLY A 25 9.77 0.18 -2.98
C GLY A 25 9.93 -1.09 -3.81
N ILE A 26 8.89 -1.51 -4.55
CA ILE A 26 8.97 -2.63 -5.49
C ILE A 26 9.91 -2.31 -6.65
N ILE A 27 9.79 -1.13 -7.26
CA ILE A 27 10.67 -0.72 -8.36
C ILE A 27 12.13 -0.69 -7.90
N PHE A 28 12.39 -0.13 -6.71
CA PHE A 28 13.74 -0.10 -6.13
C PHE A 28 14.29 -1.51 -5.91
N ALA A 29 13.48 -2.43 -5.35
CA ALA A 29 13.89 -3.82 -5.16
C ALA A 29 14.21 -4.52 -6.50
N VAL A 30 13.37 -4.34 -7.52
CA VAL A 30 13.62 -4.92 -8.86
C VAL A 30 14.91 -4.38 -9.48
N VAL A 31 15.15 -3.06 -9.39
CA VAL A 31 16.37 -2.45 -9.93
C VAL A 31 17.61 -2.99 -9.21
N MET A 32 17.55 -3.09 -7.88
CA MET A 32 18.65 -3.64 -7.09
C MET A 32 18.90 -5.13 -7.41
N GLU A 33 17.85 -5.91 -7.62
CA GLU A 33 17.96 -7.31 -8.03
C GLU A 33 18.68 -7.44 -9.38
N VAL A 34 18.27 -6.66 -10.37
CA VAL A 34 18.88 -6.67 -11.70
C VAL A 34 20.33 -6.18 -11.66
N ALA A 35 20.63 -5.19 -10.82
CA ALA A 35 21.97 -4.62 -10.71
C ALA A 35 22.97 -5.53 -9.97
N THR A 36 22.52 -6.26 -8.94
CA THR A 36 23.39 -7.07 -8.08
C THR A 36 23.36 -8.56 -8.42
N GLY A 37 22.30 -9.04 -9.07
CA GLY A 37 22.07 -10.47 -9.32
C GLY A 37 21.76 -11.26 -8.05
N GLU A 38 21.58 -10.60 -6.89
CA GLU A 38 21.32 -11.30 -5.63
C GLU A 38 19.82 -11.56 -5.43
N PRO A 39 19.41 -12.79 -5.06
CA PRO A 39 18.00 -13.16 -4.91
C PRO A 39 17.33 -12.53 -3.68
N VAL A 40 18.08 -11.85 -2.81
CA VAL A 40 17.57 -11.20 -1.59
C VAL A 40 16.53 -10.15 -1.92
N TYR A 41 16.69 -9.46 -3.05
CA TYR A 41 15.79 -8.39 -3.46
C TYR A 41 14.41 -8.92 -3.89
N TYR A 42 14.32 -10.17 -4.34
CA TYR A 42 13.04 -10.84 -4.59
C TYR A 42 12.22 -11.04 -3.31
N LEU A 43 12.92 -11.30 -2.19
CA LEU A 43 12.29 -11.41 -0.88
C LEU A 43 11.77 -10.06 -0.40
N VAL A 44 12.59 -9.01 -0.54
CA VAL A 44 12.21 -7.62 -0.24
C VAL A 44 11.03 -7.17 -1.11
N MET A 45 11.00 -7.57 -2.37
CA MET A 45 9.89 -7.27 -3.28
C MET A 45 8.58 -7.89 -2.78
N LYS A 46 8.59 -9.16 -2.37
CA LYS A 46 7.39 -9.84 -1.83
C LYS A 46 6.90 -9.20 -0.54
N ILE A 47 7.81 -8.85 0.37
CA ILE A 47 7.46 -8.19 1.64
C ILE A 47 6.85 -6.81 1.37
N THR A 48 7.46 -6.02 0.49
CA THR A 48 6.97 -4.69 0.11
C THR A 48 5.59 -4.78 -0.56
N ALA A 49 5.40 -5.73 -1.48
CA ALA A 49 4.13 -5.97 -2.13
C ALA A 49 3.04 -6.42 -1.13
N GLY A 50 3.39 -7.29 -0.18
CA GLY A 50 2.47 -7.73 0.87
C GLY A 50 2.06 -6.59 1.81
N LEU A 51 3.03 -5.82 2.32
CA LEU A 51 2.79 -4.77 3.31
C LEU A 51 2.15 -3.52 2.71
N PHE A 52 2.64 -3.04 1.57
CA PHE A 52 2.21 -1.77 0.99
C PHE A 52 1.25 -1.94 -0.20
N GLY A 53 1.38 -3.03 -0.96
CA GLY A 53 0.46 -3.33 -2.06
C GLY A 53 -0.90 -3.85 -1.58
N VAL A 54 -0.91 -4.81 -0.65
CA VAL A 54 -2.16 -5.44 -0.15
C VAL A 54 -2.50 -4.99 1.27
N GLY A 55 -1.52 -4.94 2.17
CA GLY A 55 -1.69 -4.54 3.57
C GLY A 55 -2.12 -3.08 3.74
N GLY A 56 -1.49 -2.16 3.01
CA GLY A 56 -1.82 -0.73 3.05
C GLY A 56 -3.29 -0.42 2.75
N PRO A 57 -3.84 -0.92 1.63
CA PRO A 57 -5.27 -0.78 1.32
C PRO A 57 -6.19 -1.46 2.34
N LEU A 58 -5.85 -2.66 2.83
CA LEU A 58 -6.66 -3.37 3.83
C LEU A 58 -6.73 -2.62 5.16
N VAL A 59 -5.60 -2.08 5.63
CA VAL A 59 -5.53 -1.24 6.83
C VAL A 59 -6.29 0.06 6.62
N GLY A 60 -6.15 0.70 5.45
CA GLY A 60 -6.93 1.89 5.08
C GLY A 60 -8.45 1.64 5.12
N ILE A 61 -8.90 0.50 4.59
CA ILE A 61 -10.32 0.09 4.63
C ILE A 61 -10.77 -0.22 6.07
N ALA A 62 -9.95 -0.90 6.87
CA ALA A 62 -10.25 -1.22 8.26
C ALA A 62 -10.40 0.04 9.11
N ILE A 63 -9.51 1.02 8.94
CA ILE A 63 -9.59 2.33 9.61
C ILE A 63 -10.83 3.10 9.13
N ALA A 64 -11.11 3.11 7.82
CA ALA A 64 -12.30 3.76 7.26
C ALA A 64 -13.61 3.14 7.82
N LYS A 65 -13.67 1.82 7.96
CA LYS A 65 -14.80 1.11 8.61
C LYS A 65 -14.91 1.46 10.09
N ARG A 66 -13.79 1.55 10.82
CA ARG A 66 -13.79 1.90 12.25
C ARG A 66 -14.24 3.34 12.51
N SER A 67 -13.86 4.27 11.65
CA SER A 67 -14.28 5.69 11.73
C SER A 67 -15.78 5.91 11.54
N LYS A 68 -16.54 4.91 11.05
CA LYS A 68 -17.97 5.03 10.81
C LYS A 68 -18.84 4.52 11.96
N LYS A 69 -18.22 3.93 13.00
CA LYS A 69 -18.91 3.31 14.14
C LYS A 69 -18.93 4.21 15.40
N HIS A 70 -18.17 5.30 15.39
CA HIS A 70 -18.24 6.41 16.35
C HIS A 70 -18.75 7.65 15.62
#